data_AF-A0A2K8WRQ4-F1
#
_entry.id   AF-A0A2K8WRQ4-F1
#
_cell.length_a   1.000
_cell.length_b   1.000
_cell.length_c   1.000
_cell.angle_alpha   90.00
_cell.angle_beta   90.00
_cell.angle_gamma   90.00
#
_symmetry.space_group_name_H-M   'P 1'
#
loop_
_entity.id
_entity.type
_entity.pdbx_description
1 polymer ?
#
loop_
_entity_poly.entity_id
_entity_poly.type
_entity_poly.pdbx_seq_one_letter_code
_entity_poly.pdbx_strand_id
1 'polypeptide(L)'
;MSLNKLVTTNIKNLSTAQVRELQSLLNKCGYQLDVDGIIGPLTTKAFNDFKRKHKLTHPDLIGETTLTWLNRYANQTKQFRQVNQRGLNLIKEFEGLRLNAYLCPAGVWTIGYGSTFYPDGRRVRQGDKITQQEADQLFLATVKPFAKVVDQAVKVTINNNQFSALVSFAFNVGTGAFKSSTLLRLLNRSDYQGAADQLLRWNRAGNQILVGLTRRRRAERALFLG
;
A
#
# COMPACT_ATOMS: atom_id res chain seq x y z
N MET A 1 24.67 -18.47 6.18
CA MET A 1 24.91 -17.05 6.51
C MET A 1 24.19 -16.19 5.48
N SER A 2 23.48 -15.13 5.90
CA SER A 2 22.88 -14.16 4.97
C SER A 2 23.96 -13.28 4.34
N LEU A 3 23.77 -12.88 3.08
CA LEU A 3 24.58 -11.89 2.35
C LEU A 3 24.87 -10.63 3.17
N ASN A 4 24.01 -10.28 4.14
CA ASN A 4 24.12 -9.09 4.99
C ASN A 4 25.27 -9.11 6.02
N LYS A 5 25.98 -10.25 6.16
CA LYS A 5 27.14 -10.38 7.05
C LYS A 5 28.47 -10.46 6.30
N LEU A 6 28.50 -10.17 5.00
CA LEU A 6 29.70 -10.27 4.18
C LEU A 6 30.57 -9.00 4.25
N VAL A 7 31.87 -9.21 4.43
CA VAL A 7 32.91 -8.25 4.02
C VAL A 7 32.99 -8.23 2.49
N THR A 8 33.45 -7.15 1.87
CA THR A 8 33.59 -7.03 0.40
C THR A 8 34.22 -8.29 -0.20
N THR A 9 33.46 -9.02 -1.02
CA THR A 9 33.86 -10.36 -1.51
C THR A 9 33.54 -10.49 -2.98
N ASN A 10 34.39 -11.22 -3.73
CA ASN A 10 34.11 -11.55 -5.13
C ASN A 10 32.92 -12.50 -5.23
N ILE A 11 32.02 -12.30 -6.20
CA ILE A 11 30.85 -13.18 -6.41
C ILE A 11 31.25 -14.67 -6.44
N LYS A 12 32.40 -15.01 -7.04
CA LYS A 12 32.90 -16.40 -7.15
C LYS A 12 33.22 -17.07 -5.81
N ASN A 13 33.41 -16.30 -4.75
CA ASN A 13 33.76 -16.80 -3.41
C ASN A 13 32.53 -16.99 -2.51
N LEU A 14 31.32 -16.77 -3.03
CA LEU A 14 30.09 -17.00 -2.28
C LEU A 14 29.85 -18.50 -2.05
N SER A 15 29.38 -18.85 -0.84
CA SER A 15 28.84 -20.18 -0.57
C SER A 15 27.57 -20.44 -1.39
N THR A 16 27.24 -21.71 -1.65
CA THR A 16 26.01 -22.11 -2.37
C THR A 16 24.75 -21.44 -1.82
N ALA A 17 24.64 -21.29 -0.50
CA ALA A 17 23.50 -20.63 0.14
C ALA A 17 23.44 -19.12 -0.20
N GLN A 18 24.58 -18.43 -0.21
CA GLN A 18 24.68 -17.02 -0.59
C GLN A 18 24.43 -16.81 -2.08
N VAL A 19 24.84 -17.76 -2.93
CA VAL A 19 24.53 -17.72 -4.37
C VAL A 19 23.03 -17.83 -4.61
N ARG A 20 22.32 -18.74 -3.91
CA ARG A 20 20.85 -18.84 -3.99
C ARG A 20 20.17 -17.56 -3.53
N GLU A 21 20.67 -16.95 -2.46
CA GLU A 21 20.18 -15.66 -1.97
C GLU A 21 20.38 -14.58 -3.06
N LEU A 22 21.58 -14.49 -3.64
CA LEU A 22 21.88 -13.52 -4.72
C LEU A 22 21.00 -13.72 -5.95
N GLN A 23 20.85 -14.96 -6.44
CA GLN A 23 19.97 -15.29 -7.57
C GLN A 23 18.53 -14.88 -7.29
N SER A 24 18.03 -15.15 -6.08
CA SER A 24 16.69 -14.73 -5.64
C SER A 24 16.54 -13.20 -5.65
N LEU A 25 17.56 -12.46 -5.21
CA LEU A 25 17.55 -11.00 -5.21
C LEU A 25 17.61 -10.42 -6.62
N LEU A 26 18.44 -10.97 -7.50
CA LEU A 26 18.47 -10.58 -8.91
C LEU A 26 17.14 -10.87 -9.59
N ASN A 27 16.49 -12.00 -9.31
CA ASN A 27 15.14 -12.27 -9.82
C ASN A 27 14.12 -11.21 -9.37
N LYS A 28 14.19 -10.76 -8.11
CA LYS A 28 13.39 -9.62 -7.63
C LYS A 28 13.71 -8.29 -8.33
N CYS A 29 14.91 -8.14 -8.88
CA CYS A 29 15.32 -6.99 -9.69
C CYS A 29 14.85 -7.08 -11.16
N GLY A 30 14.15 -8.15 -11.53
CA GLY A 30 13.61 -8.36 -12.88
C GLY A 30 14.44 -9.28 -13.79
N TYR A 31 15.44 -9.96 -13.26
CA TYR A 31 16.17 -11.01 -13.98
C TYR A 31 15.42 -12.35 -13.92
N GLN A 32 15.78 -13.28 -14.81
CA GLN A 32 15.21 -14.63 -14.85
C GLN A 32 16.35 -15.64 -14.73
N LEU A 33 16.61 -16.08 -13.50
CA LEU A 33 17.67 -17.02 -13.16
C LEU A 33 17.08 -18.22 -12.42
N ASP A 34 17.67 -19.39 -12.65
CA ASP A 34 17.45 -20.54 -11.77
C ASP A 34 18.12 -20.28 -10.41
N VAL A 35 17.44 -20.64 -9.32
CA VAL A 35 17.95 -20.48 -7.94
C VAL A 35 18.61 -21.79 -7.49
N ASP A 36 19.64 -22.18 -8.23
CA ASP A 36 20.33 -23.46 -8.04
C ASP A 36 21.51 -23.38 -7.05
N GLY A 37 22.04 -22.18 -6.81
CA GLY A 37 23.23 -21.93 -6.00
C GLY A 37 24.54 -22.03 -6.78
N ILE A 38 24.49 -21.98 -8.11
CA ILE A 38 25.63 -22.07 -9.02
C ILE A 38 25.86 -20.72 -9.72
N ILE A 39 27.10 -20.24 -9.71
CA ILE A 39 27.49 -19.02 -10.44
C ILE A 39 27.82 -19.40 -11.87
N GLY A 40 26.78 -19.57 -12.69
CA GLY A 40 26.89 -19.76 -14.13
C GLY A 40 26.99 -18.45 -14.92
N PRO A 41 27.19 -18.52 -16.25
CA PRO A 41 27.28 -17.36 -17.13
C PRO A 41 26.07 -16.42 -17.04
N LEU A 42 24.87 -16.97 -16.82
CA LEU A 42 23.64 -16.18 -16.66
C LEU A 42 23.64 -15.39 -15.35
N THR A 43 24.03 -16.01 -14.24
CA THR A 43 24.16 -15.35 -12.93
C THR A 43 25.19 -14.23 -12.98
N THR A 44 26.37 -14.49 -13.58
CA THR A 44 27.41 -13.47 -13.75
C THR A 44 26.95 -12.31 -14.64
N LYS A 45 26.29 -12.61 -15.77
CA LYS A 45 25.75 -11.59 -16.68
C LYS A 45 24.69 -10.73 -15.98
N ALA A 46 23.75 -11.34 -15.27
CA ALA A 46 22.70 -10.62 -14.54
C ALA A 46 23.29 -9.73 -13.43
N PHE A 47 24.29 -10.22 -12.70
CA PHE A 47 24.98 -9.43 -11.68
C PHE A 47 25.72 -8.23 -12.28
N ASN A 48 26.49 -8.44 -13.35
CA ASN A 48 27.22 -7.36 -14.03
C ASN A 48 26.28 -6.34 -14.66
N ASP A 49 25.18 -6.79 -15.26
CA ASP A 49 24.15 -5.91 -15.82
C ASP A 49 23.48 -5.08 -14.72
N PHE A 50 23.13 -5.69 -13.59
CA PHE A 50 22.59 -4.99 -12.42
C PHE A 50 23.55 -3.89 -11.96
N LYS A 51 24.83 -4.21 -11.79
CA LYS A 51 25.83 -3.23 -11.36
C LYS A 51 25.99 -2.08 -12.36
N ARG A 52 26.03 -2.38 -13.65
CA ARG A 52 26.09 -1.36 -14.71
C ARG A 52 24.85 -0.47 -14.71
N LYS A 53 23.65 -1.05 -14.62
CA LYS A 53 22.37 -0.32 -14.55
C LYS A 53 22.32 0.66 -13.37
N HIS A 54 22.92 0.28 -12.25
CA HIS A 54 22.98 1.10 -11.03
C HIS A 54 24.28 1.90 -10.87
N LYS A 55 25.13 1.94 -11.91
CA LYS A 55 26.42 2.67 -11.94
C LYS A 55 27.35 2.30 -10.77
N LEU A 56 27.36 1.03 -10.38
CA LEU A 56 28.18 0.50 -9.30
C LEU A 56 29.57 0.09 -9.83
N THR A 57 30.63 0.60 -9.20
CA THR A 57 32.01 0.23 -9.53
C THR A 57 32.35 -1.23 -9.16
N HIS A 58 33.42 -1.77 -9.75
CA HIS A 58 33.99 -3.11 -9.49
C HIS A 58 33.04 -4.28 -9.82
N PRO A 59 32.85 -4.65 -11.10
CA PRO A 59 31.77 -5.54 -11.55
C PRO A 59 31.70 -6.89 -10.83
N ASP A 60 32.82 -7.44 -10.38
CA ASP A 60 32.86 -8.77 -9.76
C ASP A 60 32.76 -8.76 -8.22
N LEU A 61 32.72 -7.59 -7.57
CA LEU A 61 32.69 -7.46 -6.12
C LEU A 61 31.29 -7.18 -5.57
N ILE A 62 30.94 -7.89 -4.51
CA ILE A 62 29.80 -7.57 -3.64
C ILE A 62 30.34 -6.78 -2.46
N GLY A 63 30.33 -5.45 -2.58
CA GLY A 63 30.62 -4.53 -1.48
C GLY A 63 29.35 -3.99 -0.82
N GLU A 64 29.50 -3.20 0.23
CA GLU A 64 28.40 -2.62 1.01
C GLU A 64 27.35 -1.95 0.12
N THR A 65 27.77 -1.10 -0.83
CA THR A 65 26.85 -0.41 -1.77
C THR A 65 26.06 -1.37 -2.66
N THR A 66 26.67 -2.48 -3.08
CA THR A 66 25.99 -3.50 -3.89
C THR A 66 24.95 -4.25 -3.04
N LEU A 67 25.29 -4.56 -1.79
CA LEU A 67 24.36 -5.15 -0.83
C LEU A 67 23.22 -4.20 -0.48
N THR A 68 23.48 -2.90 -0.28
CA THR A 68 22.43 -1.90 -0.05
C THR A 68 21.43 -1.87 -1.19
N TRP A 69 21.90 -1.89 -2.44
CA TRP A 69 21.02 -1.93 -3.61
C TRP A 69 20.24 -3.25 -3.71
N LEU A 70 20.90 -4.40 -3.62
CA LEU A 70 20.24 -5.71 -3.67
C LEU A 70 19.21 -5.86 -2.54
N ASN A 71 19.52 -5.40 -1.33
CA ASN A 71 18.60 -5.41 -0.19
C ASN A 71 17.46 -4.43 -0.35
N ARG A 72 17.68 -3.28 -0.98
CA ARG A 72 16.59 -2.38 -1.34
C ARG A 72 15.59 -3.08 -2.26
N TYR A 73 16.04 -3.94 -3.17
CA TYR A 73 15.16 -4.79 -3.99
C TYR A 73 14.60 -6.00 -3.22
N ALA A 74 15.37 -6.59 -2.29
CA ALA A 74 14.90 -7.63 -1.37
C ALA A 74 13.68 -7.18 -0.55
N ASN A 75 13.77 -5.94 -0.07
CA ASN A 75 12.79 -5.21 0.73
C ASN A 75 11.80 -4.42 -0.14
N GLN A 76 11.97 -4.41 -1.47
CA GLN A 76 10.93 -4.04 -2.46
C GLN A 76 9.94 -5.20 -2.69
N THR A 77 9.75 -6.08 -1.69
CA THR A 77 8.37 -6.50 -1.40
C THR A 77 7.60 -5.24 -1.05
N LYS A 78 7.10 -4.54 -2.09
CA LYS A 78 6.20 -3.40 -2.07
C LYS A 78 5.99 -2.87 -0.66
N GLN A 79 6.88 -1.97 -0.21
CA GLN A 79 6.72 -1.34 1.10
C GLN A 79 5.26 -0.88 1.16
N PHE A 80 4.50 -1.45 2.10
CA PHE A 80 3.07 -1.24 2.14
C PHE A 80 2.87 0.27 2.22
N ARG A 81 2.28 0.86 1.17
CA ARG A 81 2.00 2.29 1.16
C ARG A 81 1.19 2.57 2.43
N GLN A 82 1.59 3.58 3.19
CA GLN A 82 0.95 3.90 4.46
C GLN A 82 -0.03 5.04 4.28
N VAL A 83 -1.19 4.92 4.93
CA VAL A 83 -2.12 6.05 5.05
C VAL A 83 -1.47 7.03 6.02
N ASN A 84 -1.18 8.23 5.53
CA ASN A 84 -0.63 9.30 6.36
C ASN A 84 -1.69 9.94 7.27
N GLN A 85 -1.24 10.77 8.22
CA GLN A 85 -2.13 11.37 9.21
C GLN A 85 -3.23 12.24 8.58
N ARG A 86 -2.94 12.95 7.49
CA ARG A 86 -3.94 13.73 6.74
C ARG A 86 -5.08 12.84 6.24
N GLY A 87 -4.74 11.67 5.68
CA GLY A 87 -5.72 10.66 5.25
C GLY A 87 -6.55 10.08 6.38
N LEU A 88 -5.91 9.73 7.50
CA LEU A 88 -6.61 9.20 8.68
C LEU A 88 -7.59 10.24 9.24
N ASN A 89 -7.15 11.49 9.39
CA ASN A 89 -7.99 12.58 9.87
C ASN A 89 -9.17 12.84 8.92
N LEU A 90 -8.92 12.83 7.60
CA LEU A 90 -9.95 13.02 6.60
C LEU A 90 -11.08 11.98 6.72
N ILE A 91 -10.74 10.70 6.87
CA ILE A 91 -11.75 9.65 7.04
C ILE A 91 -12.52 9.88 8.35
N LYS A 92 -11.82 10.10 9.47
CA LYS A 92 -12.45 10.36 10.77
C LYS A 92 -13.43 11.53 10.72
N GLU A 93 -13.08 12.61 10.02
CA GLU A 93 -13.93 13.80 9.86
C GLU A 93 -15.27 13.46 9.18
N PHE A 94 -15.26 12.60 8.16
CA PHE A 94 -16.47 12.25 7.41
C PHE A 94 -17.27 11.10 8.02
N GLU A 95 -16.64 10.16 8.72
CA GLU A 95 -17.35 9.07 9.41
C GLU A 95 -17.98 9.56 10.72
N GLY A 96 -17.30 10.47 11.43
CA GLY A 96 -17.72 10.96 12.73
C GLY A 96 -17.56 9.92 13.84
N LEU A 97 -17.33 10.39 15.06
CA LEU A 97 -17.14 9.53 16.23
C LEU A 97 -18.45 9.30 17.00
N ARG A 98 -18.68 8.04 17.38
CA ARG A 98 -19.71 7.64 18.36
C ARG A 98 -19.14 6.64 19.37
N LEU A 99 -18.96 7.08 20.62
CA LEU A 99 -18.41 6.26 21.71
C LEU A 99 -19.42 5.29 22.33
N ASN A 100 -20.72 5.49 22.06
CA ASN A 100 -21.78 4.56 22.44
C ASN A 100 -22.36 3.96 21.17
N ALA A 101 -22.70 2.68 21.19
CA ALA A 101 -23.34 2.01 20.06
C ALA A 101 -24.67 2.68 19.69
N TYR A 102 -24.91 2.83 18.39
CA TYR A 102 -26.13 3.41 17.82
C TYR A 102 -26.63 2.58 16.64
N LEU A 103 -27.91 2.69 16.32
CA LEU A 103 -28.46 2.10 15.09
C LEU A 103 -28.21 3.06 13.92
N CYS A 104 -27.50 2.59 12.90
CA CYS A 104 -27.40 3.32 11.63
C CYS A 104 -28.75 3.30 10.89
N PRO A 105 -28.94 4.10 9.82
CA PRO A 105 -30.20 4.10 9.05
C PRO A 105 -30.63 2.74 8.49
N ALA A 106 -29.69 1.80 8.34
CA ALA A 106 -29.97 0.43 7.92
C ALA A 106 -30.35 -0.53 9.09
N GLY A 107 -30.52 -0.02 10.31
CA GLY A 107 -30.91 -0.81 11.48
C GLY A 107 -29.79 -1.69 12.06
N VAL A 108 -28.52 -1.38 11.77
CA VAL A 108 -27.37 -2.15 12.26
C VAL A 108 -26.63 -1.40 13.37
N TRP A 109 -26.39 -2.09 14.49
CA TRP A 109 -25.58 -1.56 15.59
C TRP A 109 -24.17 -1.21 15.13
N THR A 110 -23.78 0.03 15.37
CA THR A 110 -22.54 0.66 14.88
C THR A 110 -21.87 1.45 16.00
N ILE A 111 -20.54 1.48 16.05
CA ILE A 111 -19.76 2.21 17.06
C ILE A 111 -18.45 2.78 16.47
N GLY A 112 -17.81 3.69 17.18
CA GLY A 112 -16.55 4.31 16.77
C GLY A 112 -16.75 5.17 15.54
N TYR A 113 -15.94 4.93 14.51
CA TYR A 113 -16.00 5.60 13.21
C TYR A 113 -16.66 4.70 12.16
N GLY A 114 -17.89 4.24 12.45
CA GLY A 114 -18.70 3.47 11.51
C GLY A 114 -18.49 1.94 11.52
N SER A 115 -17.91 1.38 12.58
CA SER A 115 -17.64 -0.06 12.67
C SER A 115 -18.87 -0.84 13.18
N THR A 116 -19.20 -1.96 12.53
CA THR A 116 -20.27 -2.89 12.95
C THR A 116 -19.72 -4.19 13.57
N PHE A 117 -18.40 -4.37 13.52
CA PHE A 117 -17.67 -5.49 14.11
C PHE A 117 -16.41 -4.97 14.81
N TYR A 118 -16.00 -5.68 15.86
CA TYR A 118 -14.70 -5.55 16.52
C TYR A 118 -13.64 -6.40 15.80
N PRO A 119 -12.33 -6.18 16.06
CA PRO A 119 -11.26 -6.90 15.37
C PRO A 119 -11.25 -8.43 15.64
N ASP A 120 -11.85 -8.86 16.74
CA ASP A 120 -12.07 -10.27 17.11
C ASP A 120 -13.24 -10.93 16.34
N GLY A 121 -13.92 -10.18 15.47
CA GLY A 121 -15.07 -10.66 14.70
C GLY A 121 -16.42 -10.56 15.43
N ARG A 122 -16.44 -10.06 16.67
CA ARG A 122 -17.68 -9.86 17.41
C ARG A 122 -18.48 -8.70 16.81
N ARG A 123 -19.80 -8.90 16.62
CA ARG A 123 -20.72 -7.82 16.24
C ARG A 123 -20.88 -6.80 17.36
N VAL A 124 -20.98 -5.53 17.00
CA VAL A 124 -21.42 -4.46 17.91
C VAL A 124 -22.85 -4.73 18.34
N ARG A 125 -23.16 -4.47 19.61
CA ARG A 125 -24.46 -4.71 20.22
C ARG A 125 -24.95 -3.47 20.97
N GLN A 126 -26.25 -3.47 21.27
CA GLN A 126 -26.85 -2.46 22.13
C GLN A 126 -26.10 -2.38 23.47
N GLY A 127 -25.82 -1.15 23.90
CA GLY A 127 -25.14 -0.90 25.18
C GLY A 127 -23.62 -0.97 25.12
N ASP A 128 -23.02 -1.40 24.01
CA ASP A 128 -21.56 -1.34 23.83
C ASP A 128 -21.08 0.13 23.95
N LYS A 129 -19.99 0.31 24.69
CA LYS A 129 -19.29 1.59 24.87
C LYS A 129 -17.80 1.38 24.66
N ILE A 130 -17.14 2.39 24.09
CA ILE A 130 -15.69 2.41 23.90
C ILE A 130 -15.14 3.78 24.28
N THR A 131 -13.88 3.82 24.68
CA THR A 131 -13.09 5.03 24.87
C THR A 131 -12.63 5.59 23.52
N GLN A 132 -12.15 6.84 23.54
CA GLN A 132 -11.51 7.45 22.36
C GLN A 132 -10.36 6.59 21.82
N GLN A 133 -9.52 6.08 22.72
CA GLN A 133 -8.36 5.26 22.36
C GLN A 133 -8.79 3.95 21.68
N GLU A 134 -9.79 3.27 22.22
CA GLU A 134 -10.36 2.06 21.62
C GLU A 134 -11.01 2.35 20.27
N ALA A 135 -11.70 3.49 20.12
CA ALA A 135 -12.27 3.91 18.84
C ALA A 135 -11.18 4.16 17.78
N ASP A 136 -10.07 4.77 18.17
CA ASP A 136 -8.94 5.02 17.28
C ASP A 136 -8.21 3.72 16.90
N GLN A 137 -8.05 2.78 17.83
CA GLN A 137 -7.50 1.44 17.54
C GLN A 137 -8.41 0.65 16.60
N LEU A 138 -9.71 0.64 16.88
CA LEU A 138 -10.73 0.00 16.04
C LEU A 138 -10.73 0.59 14.62
N PHE A 139 -10.62 1.92 14.52
CA PHE A 139 -10.53 2.62 13.24
C PHE A 139 -9.31 2.19 12.43
N LEU A 140 -8.11 2.17 13.03
CA LEU A 140 -6.90 1.75 12.34
C LEU A 140 -7.00 0.30 11.85
N ALA A 141 -7.58 -0.60 12.66
CA ALA A 141 -7.86 -1.97 12.27
C ALA A 141 -8.84 -2.05 11.09
N THR A 142 -9.87 -1.20 11.07
CA THR A 142 -10.89 -1.14 10.02
C THR A 142 -10.35 -0.57 8.71
N VAL A 143 -9.43 0.40 8.74
CA VAL A 143 -8.82 1.01 7.55
C VAL A 143 -7.83 0.05 6.85
N LYS A 144 -7.12 -0.78 7.61
CA LYS A 144 -6.04 -1.64 7.10
C LYS A 144 -6.45 -2.56 5.93
N PRO A 145 -7.61 -3.25 5.95
CA PRO A 145 -8.10 -4.01 4.80
C PRO A 145 -8.30 -3.17 3.52
N PHE A 146 -8.81 -1.95 3.64
CA PHE A 146 -8.99 -1.04 2.49
C PHE A 146 -7.64 -0.59 1.93
N ALA A 147 -6.70 -0.22 2.80
CA ALA A 147 -5.33 0.12 2.42
C ALA A 147 -4.65 -1.01 1.64
N LYS A 148 -4.81 -2.26 2.09
CA LYS A 148 -4.32 -3.45 1.37
C LYS A 148 -4.91 -3.59 -0.03
N VAL A 149 -6.23 -3.43 -0.17
CA VAL A 149 -6.87 -3.51 -1.48
C VAL A 149 -6.41 -2.40 -2.41
N VAL A 150 -6.38 -1.15 -1.93
CA VAL A 150 -5.91 0.00 -2.72
C VAL A 150 -4.46 -0.23 -3.16
N ASP A 151 -3.61 -0.66 -2.23
CA ASP A 151 -2.21 -0.90 -2.53
C ASP A 151 -2.07 -1.90 -3.67
N GLN A 152 -2.70 -3.08 -3.54
CA GLN A 152 -2.69 -4.16 -4.53
C GLN A 152 -3.23 -3.73 -5.90
N ALA A 153 -4.25 -2.88 -5.94
CA ALA A 153 -4.91 -2.48 -7.17
C ALA A 153 -4.16 -1.38 -7.95
N VAL A 154 -3.38 -0.53 -7.26
CA VAL A 154 -2.59 0.54 -7.90
C VAL A 154 -1.27 -0.01 -8.44
N LYS A 155 -1.10 0.09 -9.75
CA LYS A 155 0.02 -0.43 -10.55
C LYS A 155 1.11 0.60 -10.85
N VAL A 156 0.86 1.88 -10.58
CA VAL A 156 1.80 2.98 -10.81
C VAL A 156 2.39 3.51 -9.49
N THR A 157 3.47 4.27 -9.60
CA THR A 157 4.03 4.99 -8.45
C THR A 157 3.09 6.12 -8.05
N ILE A 158 2.78 6.19 -6.75
CA ILE A 158 1.99 7.25 -6.13
C ILE A 158 2.64 7.66 -4.81
N ASN A 159 2.45 8.89 -4.38
CA ASN A 159 2.90 9.37 -3.08
C ASN A 159 1.90 8.98 -1.96
N ASN A 160 2.25 9.26 -0.70
CA ASN A 160 1.39 8.93 0.44
C ASN A 160 0.07 9.72 0.47
N ASN A 161 0.02 10.95 -0.06
CA ASN A 161 -1.21 11.74 -0.11
C ASN A 161 -2.21 11.13 -1.10
N GLN A 162 -1.74 10.79 -2.30
CA GLN A 162 -2.52 10.07 -3.31
C GLN A 162 -3.04 8.75 -2.74
N PHE A 163 -2.15 7.95 -2.12
CA PHE A 163 -2.57 6.69 -1.49
C PHE A 163 -3.64 6.90 -0.42
N SER A 164 -3.42 7.83 0.51
CA SER A 164 -4.39 8.18 1.55
C SER A 164 -5.76 8.60 1.00
N ALA A 165 -5.79 9.43 -0.05
CA ALA A 165 -7.04 9.86 -0.67
C ALA A 165 -7.80 8.69 -1.31
N LEU A 166 -7.09 7.76 -1.96
CA LEU A 166 -7.69 6.54 -2.53
C LEU A 166 -8.22 5.61 -1.45
N VAL A 167 -7.54 5.50 -0.29
CA VAL A 167 -8.02 4.73 0.85
C VAL A 167 -9.26 5.36 1.45
N SER A 168 -9.31 6.68 1.61
CA SER A 168 -10.51 7.39 2.06
C SER A 168 -11.70 7.18 1.13
N PHE A 169 -11.44 7.25 -0.18
CA PHE A 169 -12.44 6.99 -1.20
C PHE A 169 -12.95 5.55 -1.14
N ALA A 170 -12.05 4.56 -1.12
CA ALA A 170 -12.40 3.14 -1.03
C ALA A 170 -13.13 2.78 0.27
N PHE A 171 -12.81 3.43 1.39
CA PHE A 171 -13.53 3.28 2.65
C PHE A 171 -15.01 3.70 2.50
N ASN A 172 -15.26 4.79 1.77
CA ASN A 172 -16.61 5.30 1.57
C ASN A 172 -17.45 4.49 0.58
N VAL A 173 -16.88 4.14 -0.57
CA VAL A 173 -17.64 3.51 -1.67
C VAL A 173 -17.55 1.99 -1.66
N GLY A 174 -16.70 1.42 -0.80
CA GLY A 174 -16.37 0.01 -0.78
C GLY A 174 -15.29 -0.38 -1.80
N THR A 175 -14.62 -1.50 -1.51
CA THR A 175 -13.49 -2.00 -2.32
C THR A 175 -13.91 -2.47 -3.71
N GLY A 176 -15.13 -2.98 -3.87
CA GLY A 176 -15.68 -3.39 -5.16
C GLY A 176 -15.82 -2.22 -6.13
N ALA A 177 -16.52 -1.16 -5.70
CA ALA A 177 -16.69 0.06 -6.50
C ALA A 177 -15.37 0.75 -6.81
N PHE A 178 -14.44 0.77 -5.84
CA PHE A 178 -13.08 1.28 -6.08
C PHE A 178 -12.36 0.53 -7.22
N LYS A 179 -12.35 -0.81 -7.16
CA LYS A 179 -11.64 -1.65 -8.15
C LYS A 179 -12.18 -1.51 -9.57
N SER A 180 -13.48 -1.31 -9.73
CA SER A 180 -14.13 -1.14 -11.05
C SER A 180 -14.19 0.33 -11.51
N SER A 181 -13.71 1.28 -10.71
CA SER A 181 -13.85 2.70 -11.00
C SER A 181 -13.04 3.16 -12.22
N THR A 182 -13.59 4.14 -12.95
CA THR A 182 -12.81 4.85 -13.98
C THR A 182 -11.63 5.60 -13.36
N LEU A 183 -11.75 6.03 -12.11
CA LEU A 183 -10.65 6.61 -11.34
C LEU A 183 -9.42 5.71 -11.33
N LEU A 184 -9.55 4.46 -10.87
CA LEU A 184 -8.43 3.53 -10.79
C LEU A 184 -7.88 3.18 -12.18
N ARG A 185 -8.77 3.08 -13.17
CA ARG A 185 -8.38 2.83 -14.57
C ARG A 185 -7.49 3.94 -15.13
N LEU A 186 -7.85 5.21 -14.91
CA LEU A 186 -7.05 6.36 -15.35
C LEU A 186 -5.74 6.45 -14.58
N LEU A 187 -5.77 6.27 -13.25
CA LEU A 187 -4.56 6.28 -12.42
C LEU A 187 -3.55 5.23 -12.89
N ASN A 188 -4.00 4.00 -13.17
CA ASN A 188 -3.14 2.92 -13.64
C ASN A 188 -2.60 3.11 -15.08
N ARG A 189 -3.06 4.15 -15.79
CA ARG A 189 -2.48 4.64 -17.05
C ARG A 189 -1.61 5.88 -16.84
N SER A 190 -1.25 6.19 -15.59
CA SER A 190 -0.51 7.37 -15.18
C SER A 190 -1.22 8.70 -15.47
N ASP A 191 -2.54 8.68 -15.69
CA ASP A 191 -3.36 9.90 -15.79
C ASP A 191 -3.81 10.32 -14.39
N TYR A 192 -2.90 11.00 -13.68
CA TYR A 192 -3.11 11.42 -12.30
C TYR A 192 -4.18 12.51 -12.17
N GLN A 193 -4.19 13.48 -13.08
CA GLN A 193 -5.17 14.58 -13.07
C GLN A 193 -6.57 14.05 -13.40
N GLY A 194 -6.69 13.24 -14.45
CA GLY A 194 -7.97 12.61 -14.80
C GLY A 194 -8.49 11.72 -13.69
N ALA A 195 -7.63 10.95 -13.01
CA ALA A 195 -8.02 10.19 -11.83
C ALA A 195 -8.54 11.08 -10.69
N ALA A 196 -7.85 12.18 -10.39
CA ALA A 196 -8.28 13.13 -9.35
C ALA A 196 -9.66 13.74 -9.66
N ASP A 197 -9.94 14.05 -10.93
CA ASP A 197 -11.22 14.62 -11.35
C ASP A 197 -12.36 13.59 -11.32
N GLN A 198 -12.05 12.29 -11.47
CA GLN A 198 -13.07 11.24 -11.28
C GLN A 198 -13.61 11.18 -9.85
N LEU A 199 -12.86 11.60 -8.82
CA LEU A 199 -13.38 11.65 -7.44
C LEU A 199 -14.67 12.47 -7.37
N LEU A 200 -14.73 13.61 -8.06
CA LEU A 200 -15.85 14.55 -8.00
C LEU A 200 -17.17 13.95 -8.51
N ARG A 201 -17.11 12.89 -9.31
CA ARG A 201 -18.30 12.21 -9.88
C ARG A 201 -19.01 11.29 -8.89
N TRP A 202 -18.35 10.91 -7.80
CA TRP A 202 -18.88 9.98 -6.79
C TRP A 202 -19.58 10.72 -5.65
N ASN A 203 -20.55 11.55 -6.01
CA ASN A 203 -21.28 12.43 -5.09
C ASN A 203 -22.79 12.20 -5.04
N ARG A 204 -23.26 11.06 -5.56
CA ARG A 204 -24.69 10.73 -5.64
C ARG A 204 -25.06 9.51 -4.81
N ALA A 205 -26.29 9.51 -4.30
CA ALA A 205 -26.98 8.32 -3.83
C ALA A 205 -28.32 8.23 -4.57
N GLY A 206 -28.53 7.13 -5.30
CA GLY A 206 -29.59 7.09 -6.32
C GLY A 206 -29.42 8.24 -7.33
N ASN A 207 -30.51 8.96 -7.61
CA ASN A 207 -30.50 10.07 -8.57
C ASN A 207 -30.14 11.43 -7.95
N GLN A 208 -29.93 11.50 -6.63
CA GLN A 208 -29.72 12.77 -5.92
C GLN A 208 -28.24 13.03 -5.66
N ILE A 209 -27.82 14.28 -5.86
CA ILE A 209 -26.51 14.76 -5.42
C ILE A 209 -26.57 15.01 -3.92
N LEU A 210 -25.61 14.44 -3.18
CA LEU A 210 -25.48 14.66 -1.75
C LEU A 210 -24.38 15.69 -1.48
N VAL A 211 -24.74 16.75 -0.76
CA VAL A 211 -23.81 17.84 -0.39
C VAL A 211 -22.64 17.28 0.44
N GLY A 212 -22.92 16.38 1.38
CA GLY A 212 -21.89 15.72 2.19
C GLY A 212 -20.88 14.94 1.36
N LEU A 213 -21.34 14.15 0.37
CA LEU A 213 -20.44 13.44 -0.53
C LEU A 213 -19.67 14.42 -1.44
N THR A 214 -20.31 15.49 -1.91
CA THR A 214 -19.63 16.52 -2.71
C THR A 214 -18.47 17.15 -1.93
N ARG A 215 -18.67 17.49 -0.65
CA ARG A 215 -17.60 17.99 0.23
C ARG A 215 -16.50 16.95 0.41
N ARG A 216 -16.87 15.69 0.68
CA ARG A 216 -15.91 14.57 0.84
C ARG A 216 -15.04 14.38 -0.39
N ARG A 217 -15.64 14.30 -1.58
CA ARG A 217 -14.91 14.12 -2.84
C ARG A 217 -13.97 15.28 -3.15
N ARG A 218 -14.36 16.52 -2.85
CA ARG A 218 -13.48 17.69 -3.00
C ARG A 218 -12.27 17.62 -2.06
N ALA A 219 -12.47 17.24 -0.80
CA ALA A 219 -11.40 17.12 0.18
C ALA A 219 -10.43 15.96 -0.16
N GLU A 220 -10.96 14.81 -0.61
CA GLU A 220 -10.15 13.69 -1.11
C GLU A 220 -9.34 14.10 -2.35
N ARG A 221 -9.93 14.85 -3.29
CA ARG A 221 -9.23 15.37 -4.47
C ARG A 221 -8.11 16.35 -4.07
N ALA A 222 -8.40 17.26 -3.14
CA ALA A 222 -7.41 18.20 -2.63
C ALA A 222 -6.24 17.49 -1.95
N LEU A 223 -6.50 16.43 -1.17
CA LEU A 223 -5.45 15.58 -0.62
C LEU A 223 -4.67 14.89 -1.74
N PHE A 224 -5.35 14.30 -2.72
CA PHE A 224 -4.70 13.57 -3.82
C PHE A 224 -3.74 14.44 -4.65
N LEU A 225 -4.05 15.73 -4.83
CA LEU A 225 -3.27 16.67 -5.66
C LEU A 225 -2.19 17.45 -4.90
N GLY A 226 -2.11 17.35 -3.57
CA GLY A 226 -1.15 18.11 -2.75
C GLY A 226 -0.33 17.25 -1.82
#